data_AF-G7HY63-F1
#
_entry.id   AF-G7HY63-F1
#
_cell.length_a   1.000
_cell.length_b   1.000
_cell.length_c   1.000
_cell.angle_alpha   90.00
_cell.angle_beta   90.00
_cell.angle_gamma   90.00
#
_symmetry.space_group_name_H-M   'P 1'
#
loop_
_entity.id
_entity.type
_entity.pdbx_description
1 polymer ?
#
loop_
_entity_poly.entity_id
_entity_poly.type
_entity_poly.pdbx_seq_one_letter_code
_entity_poly.pdbx_strand_id
1 'polypeptide(L)'
;MATVLLLLSLATAAAAVVLWRAASKQEQPAPELEPAPESQSVAPTPELASEPALEPEPAPELTAEPEPEPAPAPELEPEPTPEPEPAPKPEPEHHARLVLPGAFKRERRSWAEAKNFEFLKSDAYLEDEWARGAASNGASPKDIVAGNVFGHEMLLMDLGGVNVMAMRTGSASEEVIDFRRHGALQQESSEDLLEAFSTEEFTALATDTAVAQRMRDIRVNVALERMPKDVTGIWMESEWVLAQTTKNAFSQVWDDMLAPLALLADAARTLPPRPSASNALRMEDGDPTRPAPPTGPVELSGLPAIRTVTDHFEHPPVQRPEEPIVLPTRAIDDSRGDFNEEDTTAHDIGADDVDAIGDNTPDSPQKNANDVRITRQQGTDASIFEDYSE
;
A
#
# COMPACT_ATOMS: atom_id res chain seq x y z
N MET A 1 3.52 -57.64 -53.31
CA MET A 1 4.01 -56.85 -52.16
C MET A 1 4.97 -55.73 -52.57
N ALA A 2 5.91 -55.94 -53.51
CA ALA A 2 6.84 -54.88 -53.95
C ALA A 2 6.18 -53.66 -54.63
N THR A 3 5.10 -53.85 -55.39
CA THR A 3 4.40 -52.76 -56.10
C THR A 3 3.62 -51.83 -55.17
N VAL A 4 3.07 -52.37 -54.08
CA VAL A 4 2.32 -51.59 -53.07
C VAL A 4 3.27 -50.69 -52.27
N LEU A 5 4.47 -51.20 -51.93
CA LEU A 5 5.50 -50.41 -51.25
C LEU A 5 6.05 -49.27 -52.11
N LEU A 6 6.12 -49.47 -53.43
CA LEU A 6 6.59 -48.45 -54.37
C LEU A 6 5.55 -47.34 -54.57
N LEU A 7 4.26 -47.67 -54.58
CA LEU A 7 3.19 -46.66 -54.61
C LEU A 7 3.11 -45.86 -53.30
N LEU A 8 3.37 -46.50 -52.16
CA LEU A 8 3.39 -45.83 -50.85
C LEU A 8 4.58 -44.86 -50.72
N SER A 9 5.77 -45.22 -51.24
CA SER A 9 6.93 -44.32 -51.24
C SER A 9 6.77 -43.13 -52.19
N LEU A 10 6.05 -43.31 -53.31
CA LEU A 10 5.76 -42.23 -54.24
C LEU A 10 4.74 -41.23 -53.65
N ALA A 11 3.77 -41.72 -52.89
CA ALA A 11 2.81 -40.87 -52.18
C ALA A 11 3.45 -40.05 -51.06
N THR A 12 4.40 -40.62 -50.30
CA THR A 12 5.10 -39.88 -49.25
C THR A 12 6.05 -38.82 -49.82
N ALA A 13 6.71 -39.10 -50.94
CA ALA A 13 7.54 -38.12 -51.64
C ALA A 13 6.72 -36.93 -52.16
N ALA A 14 5.53 -37.18 -52.72
CA ALA A 14 4.64 -36.12 -53.18
C ALA A 14 4.14 -35.24 -52.02
N ALA A 15 3.79 -35.85 -50.87
CA ALA A 15 3.37 -35.12 -49.68
C ALA A 15 4.48 -34.22 -49.11
N ALA A 16 5.73 -34.70 -49.10
CA ALA A 16 6.88 -33.92 -48.66
C ALA A 16 7.14 -32.68 -49.54
N VAL A 17 6.97 -32.80 -50.86
CA VAL A 17 7.13 -31.67 -51.80
C VAL A 17 6.04 -30.61 -51.59
N VAL A 18 4.80 -31.02 -51.29
CA VAL A 18 3.69 -30.09 -51.00
C VAL A 18 3.94 -29.35 -49.69
N LEU A 19 4.38 -30.05 -48.64
CA LEU A 19 4.75 -29.44 -47.36
C LEU A 19 5.92 -28.45 -47.48
N TRP A 20 6.95 -28.80 -48.25
CA TRP A 20 8.08 -27.92 -48.50
C TRP A 20 7.68 -26.65 -49.27
N ARG A 21 6.77 -26.77 -50.25
CA ARG A 21 6.21 -25.61 -50.96
C ARG A 21 5.30 -24.73 -50.09
N ALA A 22 4.60 -25.32 -49.14
CA ALA A 22 3.78 -24.56 -48.20
C ALA A 22 4.65 -23.77 -47.22
N ALA A 23 5.71 -24.38 -46.68
CA ALA A 23 6.65 -23.73 -45.77
C ALA A 23 7.42 -22.58 -46.45
N SER A 24 7.88 -22.78 -47.68
CA SER A 24 8.62 -21.76 -48.45
C SER A 24 7.78 -20.56 -48.89
N LYS A 25 6.45 -20.59 -48.69
CA LYS A 25 5.55 -19.47 -48.97
C LYS A 25 5.36 -18.52 -47.79
N GLN A 26 5.87 -18.87 -46.59
CA GLN A 26 5.71 -18.06 -45.36
C GLN A 26 6.87 -17.09 -45.07
N GLU A 27 7.98 -17.15 -45.81
CA GLU A 27 9.10 -16.21 -45.63
C GLU A 27 9.16 -15.19 -46.78
N GLN A 28 8.37 -14.12 -46.62
CA GLN A 28 8.70 -12.82 -47.21
C GLN A 28 8.70 -11.80 -46.06
N PRO A 29 9.87 -11.22 -45.69
CA PRO A 29 9.92 -10.16 -44.70
C PRO A 29 9.27 -8.89 -45.28
N ALA A 30 8.40 -8.26 -44.49
CA ALA A 30 7.82 -6.97 -44.81
C ALA A 30 8.93 -5.89 -44.85
N PRO A 31 8.89 -4.94 -45.81
CA PRO A 31 9.89 -3.89 -45.85
C PRO A 31 9.65 -2.88 -44.73
N GLU A 32 10.73 -2.63 -44.02
CA GLU A 32 10.95 -1.64 -42.96
C GLU A 32 10.67 -0.21 -43.48
N LEU A 33 9.87 0.55 -42.74
CA LEU A 33 9.52 1.93 -43.04
C LEU A 33 9.78 2.81 -41.81
N GLU A 34 10.81 3.63 -41.90
CA GLU A 34 10.96 4.91 -41.19
C GLU A 34 11.84 5.85 -42.05
N PRO A 35 11.82 7.19 -41.87
CA PRO A 35 10.81 8.08 -41.27
C PRO A 35 10.56 9.39 -42.09
N ALA A 36 9.74 10.28 -41.51
CA ALA A 36 9.63 11.75 -41.71
C ALA A 36 8.48 12.30 -42.60
N PRO A 37 8.05 13.57 -42.45
CA PRO A 37 8.26 14.56 -41.38
C PRO A 37 6.97 15.16 -40.78
N GLU A 38 7.14 15.95 -39.72
CA GLU A 38 6.18 16.92 -39.18
C GLU A 38 5.59 17.84 -40.26
N SER A 39 4.29 18.16 -40.16
CA SER A 39 3.71 19.36 -40.78
C SER A 39 2.48 19.83 -40.01
N GLN A 40 2.71 20.94 -39.31
CA GLN A 40 1.71 21.90 -38.86
C GLN A 40 0.93 22.45 -40.09
N SER A 41 -0.33 22.88 -39.90
CA SER A 41 -0.87 24.17 -40.36
C SER A 41 -2.38 24.13 -40.65
N VAL A 42 -3.11 24.94 -39.88
CA VAL A 42 -4.16 25.89 -40.27
C VAL A 42 -5.45 25.36 -40.95
N ALA A 43 -6.56 25.53 -40.25
CA ALA A 43 -7.89 25.65 -40.84
C ALA A 43 -8.24 27.15 -41.06
N PRO A 44 -8.85 27.54 -42.19
CA PRO A 44 -9.16 28.93 -42.48
C PRO A 44 -10.59 29.34 -42.06
N THR A 45 -10.69 30.58 -41.59
CA THR A 45 -11.89 31.42 -41.50
C THR A 45 -12.31 31.93 -42.89
N PRO A 46 -13.55 32.40 -43.07
CA PRO A 46 -13.77 33.56 -43.93
C PRO A 46 -14.53 34.71 -43.24
N GLU A 47 -14.03 35.91 -43.55
CA GLU A 47 -14.43 37.29 -43.24
C GLU A 47 -15.91 37.65 -43.40
N LEU A 48 -16.39 38.63 -42.61
CA LEU A 48 -16.88 39.90 -43.17
C LEU A 48 -16.91 41.05 -42.13
N ALA A 49 -15.93 41.96 -42.27
CA ALA A 49 -15.99 43.43 -42.27
C ALA A 49 -16.82 44.27 -41.23
N SER A 50 -16.07 45.18 -40.58
CA SER A 50 -16.35 46.63 -40.35
C SER A 50 -16.88 47.13 -38.98
N GLU A 51 -15.94 47.74 -38.22
CA GLU A 51 -15.95 48.66 -37.06
C GLU A 51 -16.78 49.98 -37.21
N PRO A 52 -16.84 50.92 -36.20
CA PRO A 52 -17.05 50.78 -34.74
C PRO A 52 -17.91 51.94 -34.12
N ALA A 53 -17.94 51.98 -32.77
CA ALA A 53 -18.13 53.14 -31.86
C ALA A 53 -19.56 53.46 -31.35
N LEU A 54 -19.76 53.34 -30.02
CA LEU A 54 -19.68 54.43 -29.03
C LEU A 54 -20.04 53.93 -27.60
N GLU A 55 -19.45 54.58 -26.60
CA GLU A 55 -19.40 54.27 -25.16
C GLU A 55 -20.76 54.32 -24.41
N PRO A 56 -20.87 53.70 -23.22
CA PRO A 56 -22.10 53.66 -22.41
C PRO A 56 -22.16 54.80 -21.38
N GLU A 57 -23.35 55.37 -21.19
CA GLU A 57 -23.67 56.30 -20.09
C GLU A 57 -25.09 56.00 -19.53
N PRO A 58 -25.42 56.49 -18.32
CA PRO A 58 -25.68 55.63 -17.15
C PRO A 58 -27.16 55.40 -16.82
N ALA A 59 -27.41 54.41 -15.96
CA ALA A 59 -28.72 54.16 -15.35
C ALA A 59 -29.06 55.25 -14.31
N PRO A 60 -30.28 55.81 -14.30
CA PRO A 60 -30.77 56.61 -13.20
C PRO A 60 -31.46 55.76 -12.13
N GLU A 61 -31.20 56.13 -10.88
CA GLU A 61 -31.89 55.73 -9.65
C GLU A 61 -33.37 56.17 -9.64
N LEU A 62 -34.03 55.96 -8.49
CA LEU A 62 -35.42 56.28 -8.09
C LEU A 62 -36.33 55.03 -8.16
N THR A 63 -37.04 54.58 -7.14
CA THR A 63 -37.45 55.19 -5.86
C THR A 63 -38.06 54.07 -5.01
N ALA A 64 -37.89 54.15 -3.69
CA ALA A 64 -38.57 53.30 -2.73
C ALA A 64 -40.07 53.65 -2.63
N GLU A 65 -40.94 52.64 -2.58
CA GLU A 65 -42.28 52.71 -1.98
C GLU A 65 -42.63 51.35 -1.32
N PRO A 66 -43.54 51.36 -0.32
CA PRO A 66 -43.41 50.56 0.92
C PRO A 66 -44.11 49.19 0.91
N GLU A 67 -43.75 48.39 1.91
CA GLU A 67 -44.24 47.03 2.22
C GLU A 67 -45.77 46.88 2.29
N PRO A 68 -46.33 45.81 1.69
CA PRO A 68 -47.59 45.22 2.14
C PRO A 68 -47.35 43.97 3.02
N GLU A 69 -48.17 43.88 4.06
CA GLU A 69 -48.28 42.83 5.09
C GLU A 69 -48.37 41.37 4.56
N PRO A 70 -48.04 40.36 5.40
CA PRO A 70 -47.68 39.03 4.94
C PRO A 70 -48.88 38.21 4.46
N ALA A 71 -48.75 37.65 3.25
CA ALA A 71 -49.63 36.60 2.75
C ALA A 71 -49.39 35.27 3.53
N PRO A 72 -50.43 34.44 3.71
CA PRO A 72 -50.36 33.24 4.56
C PRO A 72 -49.39 32.21 4.00
N ALA A 73 -48.73 31.49 4.93
CA ALA A 73 -47.75 30.45 4.63
C ALA A 73 -48.33 29.39 3.66
N PRO A 74 -47.61 29.03 2.57
CA PRO A 74 -48.03 27.92 1.72
C PRO A 74 -47.89 26.61 2.49
N GLU A 75 -48.92 25.76 2.38
CA GLU A 75 -48.92 24.38 2.85
C GLU A 75 -47.68 23.65 2.29
N LEU A 76 -46.93 23.01 3.18
CA LEU A 76 -45.79 22.17 2.84
C LEU A 76 -46.27 21.03 1.94
N GLU A 77 -45.83 21.04 0.68
CA GLU A 77 -45.89 19.86 -0.18
C GLU A 77 -45.12 18.71 0.50
N PRO A 78 -45.65 17.48 0.50
CA PRO A 78 -44.96 16.36 1.13
C PRO A 78 -43.64 16.07 0.42
N GLU A 79 -42.56 15.95 1.20
CA GLU A 79 -41.23 15.59 0.71
C GLU A 79 -41.30 14.34 -0.18
N PRO A 80 -40.63 14.33 -1.35
CA PRO A 80 -40.59 13.14 -2.18
C PRO A 80 -39.87 12.01 -1.44
N THR A 81 -40.58 10.92 -1.23
CA THR A 81 -40.03 9.63 -0.81
C THR A 81 -38.78 9.30 -1.62
N PRO A 82 -37.63 8.98 -1.00
CA PRO A 82 -36.43 8.60 -1.72
C PRO A 82 -36.72 7.36 -2.57
N GLU A 83 -36.42 7.48 -3.86
CA GLU A 83 -36.47 6.40 -4.83
C GLU A 83 -35.55 5.26 -4.36
N PRO A 84 -36.00 3.98 -4.39
CA PRO A 84 -35.19 2.88 -3.90
C PRO A 84 -33.90 2.78 -4.72
N GLU A 85 -32.75 2.72 -4.03
CA GLU A 85 -31.45 2.47 -4.65
C GLU A 85 -31.55 1.22 -5.55
N PRO A 86 -31.05 1.30 -6.80
CA PRO A 86 -31.07 0.15 -7.69
C PRO A 86 -30.27 -0.99 -7.05
N ALA A 87 -30.93 -2.14 -6.90
CA ALA A 87 -30.31 -3.36 -6.38
C ALA A 87 -28.95 -3.60 -7.06
N PRO A 88 -27.92 -4.03 -6.30
CA PRO A 88 -26.61 -4.32 -6.86
C PRO A 88 -26.76 -5.29 -8.02
N LYS A 89 -26.17 -4.94 -9.18
CA LYS A 89 -26.09 -5.85 -10.32
C LYS A 89 -25.51 -7.18 -9.82
N PRO A 90 -26.11 -8.33 -10.16
CA PRO A 90 -25.54 -9.61 -9.80
C PRO A 90 -24.11 -9.67 -10.33
N GLU A 91 -23.16 -9.93 -9.41
CA GLU A 91 -21.81 -10.37 -9.76
C GLU A 91 -21.95 -11.50 -10.79
N PRO A 92 -21.14 -11.53 -11.86
CA PRO A 92 -21.23 -12.59 -12.84
C PRO A 92 -20.99 -13.92 -12.13
N GLU A 93 -22.05 -14.71 -11.99
CA GLU A 93 -21.94 -16.08 -11.49
C GLU A 93 -20.85 -16.77 -12.31
N HIS A 94 -19.80 -17.23 -11.64
CA HIS A 94 -18.70 -17.97 -12.27
C HIS A 94 -19.29 -19.22 -12.91
N HIS A 95 -19.74 -19.10 -14.16
CA HIS A 95 -20.20 -20.21 -14.97
C HIS A 95 -19.09 -21.25 -14.90
N ALA A 96 -19.39 -22.40 -14.32
CA ALA A 96 -18.45 -23.49 -14.13
C ALA A 96 -17.79 -23.77 -15.47
N ARG A 97 -16.61 -23.17 -15.68
CA ARG A 97 -15.82 -23.35 -16.89
C ARG A 97 -15.59 -24.85 -16.95
N LEU A 98 -15.93 -25.47 -18.07
CA LEU A 98 -15.69 -26.89 -18.26
C LEU A 98 -14.17 -27.11 -18.11
N VAL A 99 -13.72 -27.54 -16.93
CA VAL A 99 -12.30 -27.69 -16.62
C VAL A 99 -11.83 -28.96 -17.32
N LEU A 100 -11.43 -28.81 -18.57
CA LEU A 100 -10.76 -29.86 -19.31
C LEU A 100 -9.47 -30.24 -18.56
N PRO A 101 -9.10 -31.52 -18.46
CA PRO A 101 -7.83 -31.94 -17.90
C PRO A 101 -6.67 -31.17 -18.56
N GLY A 102 -5.89 -30.44 -17.76
CA GLY A 102 -4.77 -29.61 -18.23
C GLY A 102 -5.13 -28.19 -18.67
N ALA A 103 -6.40 -27.76 -18.59
CA ALA A 103 -6.80 -26.37 -18.82
C ALA A 103 -6.05 -25.41 -17.87
N PHE A 104 -5.93 -25.81 -16.60
CA PHE A 104 -5.26 -25.05 -15.56
C PHE A 104 -3.79 -24.73 -15.90
N LYS A 105 -3.04 -25.75 -16.36
CA LYS A 105 -1.65 -25.60 -16.79
C LYS A 105 -1.49 -24.68 -17.99
N ARG A 106 -2.42 -24.76 -18.96
CA ARG A 106 -2.40 -23.90 -20.15
C ARG A 106 -2.68 -22.45 -19.77
N GLU A 107 -3.67 -22.23 -18.92
CA GLU A 107 -4.01 -20.90 -18.42
C GLU A 107 -2.87 -20.29 -17.60
N ARG A 108 -2.25 -21.07 -16.72
CA ARG A 108 -1.07 -20.65 -15.97
C ARG A 108 0.09 -20.22 -16.88
N ARG A 109 0.36 -20.99 -17.94
CA ARG A 109 1.38 -20.61 -18.93
C ARG A 109 1.02 -19.33 -19.68
N SER A 110 -0.22 -19.18 -20.12
CA SER A 110 -0.65 -17.96 -20.82
C SER A 110 -0.63 -16.74 -19.92
N TRP A 111 -0.96 -16.90 -18.63
CA TRP A 111 -0.88 -15.82 -17.65
C TRP A 111 0.58 -15.42 -17.38
N ALA A 112 1.48 -16.39 -17.25
CA ALA A 112 2.91 -16.14 -17.13
C ALA A 112 3.45 -15.36 -18.34
N GLU A 113 3.11 -15.79 -19.55
CA GLU A 113 3.50 -15.10 -20.79
C GLU A 113 2.96 -13.67 -20.84
N ALA A 114 1.69 -13.46 -20.50
CA ALA A 114 1.07 -12.14 -20.47
C ALA A 114 1.72 -11.17 -19.48
N LYS A 115 2.25 -11.70 -18.36
CA LYS A 115 2.95 -10.91 -17.32
C LYS A 115 4.46 -10.85 -17.52
N ASN A 116 5.00 -11.50 -18.56
CA ASN A 116 6.44 -11.70 -18.76
C ASN A 116 7.13 -12.41 -17.56
N PHE A 117 6.43 -13.36 -16.96
CA PHE A 117 6.97 -14.24 -15.93
C PHE A 117 7.56 -15.51 -16.54
N GLU A 118 8.52 -16.10 -15.84
CA GLU A 118 9.16 -17.34 -16.23
C GLU A 118 8.27 -18.53 -15.86
N PHE A 119 8.17 -19.52 -16.75
CA PHE A 119 7.45 -20.76 -16.48
C PHE A 119 8.42 -21.95 -16.41
N LEU A 120 8.46 -22.58 -15.24
CA LEU A 120 9.27 -23.75 -14.92
C LEU A 120 8.36 -24.96 -14.70
N LYS A 121 8.77 -26.14 -15.18
CA LYS A 121 7.95 -27.35 -15.02
C LYS A 121 7.95 -27.88 -13.58
N SER A 122 9.09 -27.79 -12.92
CA SER A 122 9.35 -28.29 -11.57
C SER A 122 10.66 -27.69 -11.07
N ASP A 123 10.78 -27.54 -9.77
CA ASP A 123 12.01 -27.13 -9.09
C ASP A 123 12.22 -28.03 -7.86
N ALA A 124 13.40 -28.63 -7.75
CA ALA A 124 13.74 -29.54 -6.66
C ALA A 124 14.21 -28.81 -5.40
N TYR A 125 14.74 -27.60 -5.52
CA TYR A 125 15.21 -26.84 -4.35
C TYR A 125 14.06 -26.32 -3.51
N LEU A 126 12.90 -26.11 -4.14
CA LEU A 126 11.69 -25.58 -3.54
C LEU A 126 10.93 -26.60 -2.68
N GLU A 127 11.24 -27.90 -2.83
CA GLU A 127 10.61 -28.98 -2.05
C GLU A 127 10.94 -28.88 -0.56
N ASP A 128 12.15 -28.43 -0.22
CA ASP A 128 12.66 -28.39 1.17
C ASP A 128 12.41 -27.04 1.86
N GLU A 129 11.84 -26.04 1.18
CA GLU A 129 11.66 -24.70 1.74
C GLU A 129 10.43 -24.54 2.64
N TRP A 130 9.40 -25.38 2.45
CA TRP A 130 8.11 -25.25 3.14
C TRP A 130 7.68 -26.56 3.78
N ALA A 131 7.22 -26.49 5.03
CA ALA A 131 6.78 -27.65 5.79
C ALA A 131 5.29 -27.60 6.16
N ARG A 132 4.63 -26.45 5.97
CA ARG A 132 3.26 -26.20 6.46
C ARG A 132 2.25 -25.92 5.36
N GLY A 133 0.97 -25.83 5.76
CA GLY A 133 -0.14 -25.58 4.85
C GLY A 133 -0.27 -26.67 3.79
N ALA A 134 -0.40 -26.29 2.53
CA ALA A 134 -0.46 -27.26 1.43
C ALA A 134 0.84 -28.08 1.26
N ALA A 135 1.97 -27.60 1.81
CA ALA A 135 3.27 -28.27 1.74
C ALA A 135 3.42 -29.40 2.76
N SER A 136 2.56 -29.48 3.78
CA SER A 136 2.66 -30.48 4.84
C SER A 136 2.60 -31.93 4.34
N ASN A 137 2.03 -32.14 3.15
CA ASN A 137 1.94 -33.45 2.52
C ASN A 137 3.22 -33.86 1.76
N GLY A 138 4.27 -33.03 1.76
CA GLY A 138 5.53 -33.30 1.07
C GLY A 138 5.38 -33.43 -0.45
N ALA A 139 4.41 -32.73 -1.03
CA ALA A 139 4.15 -32.77 -2.46
C ALA A 139 5.19 -31.92 -3.22
N SER A 140 5.69 -32.42 -4.35
CA SER A 140 6.63 -31.67 -5.16
C SER A 140 5.97 -30.51 -5.91
N PRO A 141 6.54 -29.28 -5.88
CA PRO A 141 6.06 -28.15 -6.64
C PRO A 141 6.10 -28.40 -8.15
N LYS A 142 4.99 -28.13 -8.83
CA LYS A 142 4.84 -28.32 -10.29
C LYS A 142 4.25 -27.11 -10.97
N ASP A 143 4.59 -26.96 -12.24
CA ASP A 143 4.08 -25.90 -13.12
C ASP A 143 4.26 -24.52 -12.48
N ILE A 144 5.49 -24.22 -12.10
CA ILE A 144 5.89 -23.04 -11.33
C ILE A 144 5.97 -21.84 -12.27
N VAL A 145 5.37 -20.72 -11.88
CA VAL A 145 5.54 -19.42 -12.51
C VAL A 145 6.34 -18.56 -11.56
N ALA A 146 7.46 -18.03 -12.02
CA ALA A 146 8.34 -17.16 -11.24
C ALA A 146 8.39 -15.76 -11.84
N GLY A 147 8.25 -14.74 -10.99
CA GLY A 147 8.28 -13.34 -11.41
C GLY A 147 8.62 -12.40 -10.27
N ASN A 148 8.76 -11.12 -10.57
CA ASN A 148 8.88 -10.07 -9.56
C ASN A 148 7.65 -9.16 -9.62
N VAL A 149 7.00 -8.95 -8.47
CA VAL A 149 5.79 -8.14 -8.36
C VAL A 149 5.88 -7.30 -7.09
N PHE A 150 5.59 -6.01 -7.19
CA PHE A 150 5.68 -5.05 -6.08
C PHE A 150 7.03 -5.06 -5.33
N GLY A 151 8.13 -5.45 -6.00
CA GLY A 151 9.46 -5.55 -5.38
C GLY A 151 9.72 -6.88 -4.66
N HIS A 152 8.80 -7.83 -4.74
CA HIS A 152 8.93 -9.16 -4.16
C HIS A 152 9.08 -10.22 -5.25
N GLU A 153 9.88 -11.24 -4.97
CA GLU A 153 9.87 -12.47 -5.76
C GLU A 153 8.54 -13.21 -5.50
N MET A 154 7.83 -13.57 -6.57
CA MET A 154 6.54 -14.24 -6.53
C MET A 154 6.62 -15.54 -7.29
N LEU A 155 6.13 -16.61 -6.67
CA LEU A 155 6.02 -17.95 -7.23
C LEU A 155 4.56 -18.38 -7.23
N LEU A 156 4.04 -18.88 -8.36
CA LEU A 156 2.72 -19.50 -8.43
C LEU A 156 2.87 -20.94 -8.93
N MET A 157 2.40 -21.92 -8.16
CA MET A 157 2.62 -23.32 -8.45
C MET A 157 1.47 -24.23 -8.03
N ASP A 158 1.52 -25.47 -8.50
CA ASP A 158 0.65 -26.55 -8.04
C ASP A 158 1.41 -27.43 -7.04
N LEU A 159 0.87 -27.54 -5.84
CA LEU A 159 1.41 -28.31 -4.73
C LEU A 159 0.40 -29.39 -4.35
N GLY A 160 0.62 -30.61 -4.82
CA GLY A 160 -0.26 -31.74 -4.51
C GLY A 160 -1.70 -31.61 -5.03
N GLY A 161 -1.93 -30.82 -6.09
CA GLY A 161 -3.27 -30.54 -6.62
C GLY A 161 -3.96 -29.33 -5.98
N VAL A 162 -3.24 -28.58 -5.13
CA VAL A 162 -3.65 -27.30 -4.54
C VAL A 162 -2.82 -26.21 -5.17
N ASN A 163 -3.47 -25.15 -5.63
CA ASN A 163 -2.78 -24.02 -6.22
C ASN A 163 -2.31 -23.06 -5.12
N VAL A 164 -1.00 -22.79 -5.10
CA VAL A 164 -0.34 -21.99 -4.06
C VAL A 164 0.42 -20.85 -4.73
N MET A 165 0.21 -19.64 -4.23
CA MET A 165 1.03 -18.47 -4.58
C MET A 165 1.90 -18.12 -3.37
N ALA A 166 3.21 -18.01 -3.58
CA ALA A 166 4.18 -17.61 -2.58
C ALA A 166 4.80 -16.26 -2.96
N MET A 167 5.09 -15.43 -1.97
CA MET A 167 5.75 -14.14 -2.15
C MET A 167 6.82 -13.95 -1.08
N ARG A 168 8.03 -13.56 -1.50
CA ARG A 168 9.21 -13.50 -0.63
C ARG A 168 9.18 -12.27 0.27
N THR A 169 9.43 -12.45 1.56
CA THR A 169 9.40 -11.37 2.57
C THR A 169 10.70 -10.55 2.59
N GLY A 170 11.81 -11.18 2.20
CA GLY A 170 13.16 -10.60 2.18
C GLY A 170 13.97 -10.81 3.46
N SER A 171 13.37 -11.34 4.53
CA SER A 171 14.08 -11.77 5.74
C SER A 171 13.42 -13.01 6.31
N ALA A 172 14.23 -14.01 6.65
CA ALA A 172 13.74 -15.24 7.25
C ALA A 172 13.39 -15.02 8.72
N SER A 173 12.22 -15.50 9.15
CA SER A 173 11.81 -15.60 10.55
C SER A 173 11.71 -17.08 10.98
N GLU A 174 11.76 -17.35 12.28
CA GLU A 174 11.42 -18.68 12.82
C GLU A 174 9.92 -18.76 13.17
N GLU A 175 9.29 -17.60 13.32
CA GLU A 175 7.89 -17.46 13.68
C GLU A 175 6.99 -17.78 12.51
N VAL A 176 5.96 -18.57 12.81
CA VAL A 176 4.97 -19.00 11.84
C VAL A 176 3.65 -18.37 12.20
N ILE A 177 3.00 -17.78 11.22
CA ILE A 177 1.67 -17.20 11.33
C ILE A 177 0.80 -17.82 10.25
N ASP A 178 -0.33 -18.42 10.62
CA ASP A 178 -1.29 -19.10 9.74
C ASP A 178 -2.66 -18.41 9.85
N PHE A 179 -3.09 -17.75 8.79
CA PHE A 179 -4.41 -17.17 8.62
C PHE A 179 -5.33 -18.15 7.91
N ARG A 180 -6.43 -18.51 8.59
CA ARG A 180 -7.41 -19.46 8.08
C ARG A 180 -8.73 -18.77 7.82
N ARG A 181 -9.25 -18.94 6.61
CA ARG A 181 -10.55 -18.37 6.26
C ARG A 181 -11.66 -19.12 6.99
N HIS A 182 -12.61 -18.40 7.59
CA HIS A 182 -13.79 -18.99 8.22
C HIS A 182 -14.61 -19.80 7.20
N GLY A 183 -15.05 -21.01 7.59
CA GLY A 183 -15.85 -21.89 6.73
C GLY A 183 -15.08 -22.59 5.61
N ALA A 184 -13.76 -22.36 5.46
CA ALA A 184 -12.92 -23.20 4.62
C ALA A 184 -12.77 -24.60 5.24
N LEU A 185 -12.50 -25.62 4.39
CA LEU A 185 -12.26 -26.98 4.85
C LEU A 185 -11.16 -26.97 5.94
N GLN A 186 -11.47 -27.55 7.09
CA GLN A 186 -10.61 -27.55 8.24
C GLN A 186 -9.34 -28.33 7.90
N GLN A 187 -8.26 -27.59 7.67
CA GLN A 187 -6.93 -28.16 7.46
C GLN A 187 -6.35 -28.46 8.84
N GLU A 188 -5.80 -29.66 9.01
CA GLU A 188 -5.12 -30.05 10.25
C GLU A 188 -4.06 -28.99 10.58
N SER A 189 -4.23 -28.29 11.70
CA SER A 189 -3.20 -27.41 12.25
C SER A 189 -2.11 -28.23 12.88
N SER A 190 -0.88 -27.76 12.72
CA SER A 190 0.21 -28.17 13.60
C SER A 190 -0.17 -27.85 15.06
N GLU A 191 0.17 -28.76 15.99
CA GLU A 191 -0.22 -28.66 17.40
C GLU A 191 0.40 -27.45 18.13
N ASP A 192 1.45 -26.85 17.56
CA ASP A 192 2.18 -25.69 18.08
C ASP A 192 1.50 -24.34 17.81
N LEU A 193 0.45 -24.30 16.98
CA LEU A 193 -0.21 -23.07 16.58
C LEU A 193 -1.35 -22.69 17.53
N LEU A 194 -1.26 -21.48 18.09
CA LEU A 194 -2.24 -20.91 19.01
C LEU A 194 -2.95 -19.72 18.38
N GLU A 195 -4.23 -19.52 18.69
CA GLU A 195 -4.99 -18.37 18.21
C GLU A 195 -4.46 -17.06 18.77
N ALA A 196 -4.06 -16.15 17.88
CA ALA A 196 -3.51 -14.85 18.23
C ALA A 196 -4.58 -13.74 18.17
N PHE A 197 -5.34 -13.72 17.07
CA PHE A 197 -6.46 -12.79 16.86
C PHE A 197 -7.36 -13.27 15.71
N SER A 198 -8.54 -12.67 15.59
CA SER A 198 -9.46 -12.91 14.48
C SER A 198 -9.85 -11.60 13.78
N THR A 199 -10.31 -11.75 12.54
CA THR A 199 -10.87 -10.72 11.68
C THR A 199 -12.26 -11.18 11.23
N GLU A 200 -12.93 -10.44 10.34
CA GLU A 200 -14.24 -10.84 9.83
C GLU A 200 -14.20 -12.20 9.10
N GLU A 201 -13.23 -12.37 8.21
CA GLU A 201 -13.15 -13.56 7.36
C GLU A 201 -12.04 -14.54 7.74
N PHE A 202 -11.07 -14.14 8.58
CA PHE A 202 -9.93 -14.98 8.95
C PHE A 202 -9.69 -15.09 10.46
N THR A 203 -9.25 -16.28 10.90
CA THR A 203 -8.61 -16.50 12.19
C THR A 203 -7.09 -16.57 12.00
N ALA A 204 -6.31 -15.80 12.76
CA ALA A 204 -4.85 -15.85 12.75
C ALA A 204 -4.33 -16.72 13.90
N LEU A 205 -3.61 -17.76 13.55
CA LEU A 205 -2.90 -18.66 14.46
C LEU A 205 -1.39 -18.37 14.38
N ALA A 206 -0.65 -18.56 15.46
CA ALA A 206 0.80 -18.36 15.47
C ALA A 206 1.51 -19.24 16.49
N THR A 207 2.81 -19.47 16.27
CA THR A 207 3.68 -20.12 17.28
C THR A 207 3.89 -19.21 18.50
N ASP A 208 4.04 -17.91 18.29
CA ASP A 208 4.03 -16.87 19.32
C ASP A 208 2.93 -15.84 19.01
N THR A 209 1.86 -15.88 19.82
CA THR A 209 0.71 -15.00 19.66
C THR A 209 1.03 -13.54 19.89
N ALA A 210 1.99 -13.22 20.76
CA ALA A 210 2.40 -11.86 21.04
C ALA A 210 3.19 -11.25 19.87
N VAL A 211 4.01 -12.05 19.18
CA VAL A 211 4.66 -11.61 17.92
C VAL A 211 3.61 -11.33 16.85
N ALA A 212 2.66 -12.23 16.65
CA ALA A 212 1.59 -12.06 15.67
C ALA A 212 0.72 -10.82 15.96
N GLN A 213 0.39 -10.56 17.22
CA GLN A 213 -0.34 -9.36 17.63
C GLN A 213 0.45 -8.06 17.38
N ARG A 214 1.78 -8.07 17.57
CA ARG A 214 2.63 -6.91 17.27
C ARG A 214 2.79 -6.65 15.77
N MET A 215 2.83 -7.72 14.97
CA MET A 215 2.91 -7.65 13.51
C MET A 215 1.61 -7.12 12.89
N ARG A 216 0.46 -7.33 13.55
CA ARG A 216 -0.84 -6.85 13.10
C ARG A 216 -0.89 -5.32 13.04
N ASP A 217 -0.77 -4.79 11.83
CA ASP A 217 -0.95 -3.38 11.53
C ASP A 217 -2.09 -3.15 10.51
N ILE A 218 -2.19 -1.92 10.00
CA ILE A 218 -3.19 -1.57 8.98
C ILE A 218 -3.01 -2.36 7.68
N ARG A 219 -1.77 -2.72 7.29
CA ARG A 219 -1.48 -3.47 6.06
C ARG A 219 -2.02 -4.88 6.17
N VAL A 220 -1.84 -5.53 7.32
CA VAL A 220 -2.38 -6.88 7.59
C VAL A 220 -3.91 -6.87 7.50
N ASN A 221 -4.57 -5.93 8.17
CA ASN A 221 -6.04 -5.86 8.13
C ASN A 221 -6.55 -5.61 6.70
N VAL A 222 -5.98 -4.65 5.98
CA VAL A 222 -6.37 -4.33 4.59
C VAL A 222 -6.09 -5.50 3.65
N ALA A 223 -4.98 -6.22 3.84
CA ALA A 223 -4.66 -7.38 3.02
C ALA A 223 -5.66 -8.51 3.23
N LEU A 224 -6.03 -8.82 4.48
CA LEU A 224 -7.00 -9.86 4.79
C LEU A 224 -8.41 -9.49 4.28
N GLU A 225 -8.81 -8.22 4.42
CA GLU A 225 -10.10 -7.72 3.91
C GLU A 225 -10.20 -7.78 2.38
N ARG A 226 -9.11 -7.46 1.68
CA ARG A 226 -9.07 -7.48 0.20
C ARG A 226 -8.76 -8.84 -0.39
N MET A 227 -8.49 -9.84 0.44
CA MET A 227 -8.09 -11.15 -0.04
C MET A 227 -9.26 -11.86 -0.75
N PRO A 228 -9.09 -12.37 -1.99
CA PRO A 228 -10.16 -13.05 -2.70
C PRO A 228 -10.75 -14.23 -1.94
N LYS A 229 -12.07 -14.45 -2.08
CA LYS A 229 -12.81 -15.53 -1.40
C LYS A 229 -12.31 -16.93 -1.73
N ASP A 230 -11.68 -17.10 -2.89
CA ASP A 230 -11.04 -18.35 -3.31
C ASP A 230 -9.78 -18.72 -2.53
N VAL A 231 -9.20 -17.79 -1.76
CA VAL A 231 -8.05 -18.06 -0.89
C VAL A 231 -8.52 -18.72 0.39
N THR A 232 -8.16 -19.98 0.64
CA THR A 232 -8.67 -20.73 1.80
C THR A 232 -7.79 -20.59 3.04
N GLY A 233 -6.50 -20.31 2.85
CA GLY A 233 -5.55 -20.11 3.94
C GLY A 233 -4.30 -19.42 3.45
N ILE A 234 -3.62 -18.73 4.37
CA ILE A 234 -2.39 -17.99 4.11
C ILE A 234 -1.46 -18.26 5.27
N TRP A 235 -0.21 -18.63 5.02
CA TRP A 235 0.75 -18.80 6.10
C TRP A 235 2.08 -18.12 5.77
N MET A 236 2.76 -17.70 6.83
CA MET A 236 4.10 -17.13 6.78
C MET A 236 5.04 -18.16 7.38
N GLU A 237 6.07 -18.53 6.63
CA GLU A 237 7.07 -19.52 7.05
C GLU A 237 8.42 -19.15 6.44
N SER A 238 9.47 -19.20 7.26
CA SER A 238 10.83 -18.82 6.85
C SER A 238 10.86 -17.43 6.20
N GLU A 239 11.14 -17.34 4.90
CA GLU A 239 11.24 -16.09 4.14
C GLU A 239 10.08 -15.89 3.15
N TRP A 240 8.96 -16.58 3.37
CA TRP A 240 7.84 -16.63 2.44
C TRP A 240 6.50 -16.33 3.12
N VAL A 241 5.62 -15.66 2.38
CA VAL A 241 4.18 -15.67 2.62
C VAL A 241 3.54 -16.50 1.52
N LEU A 242 2.76 -17.50 1.89
CA LEU A 242 2.11 -18.41 0.97
C LEU A 242 0.60 -18.31 1.13
N ALA A 243 -0.14 -18.28 0.03
CA ALA A 243 -1.58 -18.37 0.00
C ALA A 243 -2.02 -19.57 -0.84
N GLN A 244 -2.84 -20.42 -0.25
CA GLN A 244 -3.49 -21.52 -0.94
C GLN A 244 -4.86 -21.10 -1.45
N THR A 245 -5.24 -21.62 -2.60
CA THR A 245 -6.51 -21.31 -3.25
C THR A 245 -7.35 -22.56 -3.51
N THR A 246 -8.64 -22.37 -3.74
CA THR A 246 -9.52 -23.43 -4.25
C THR A 246 -9.06 -23.89 -5.64
N LYS A 247 -9.54 -25.06 -6.06
CA LYS A 247 -9.26 -25.60 -7.41
C LYS A 247 -9.85 -24.78 -8.56
N ASN A 248 -10.73 -23.81 -8.25
CA ASN A 248 -11.41 -22.97 -9.22
C ASN A 248 -10.76 -21.57 -9.35
N ALA A 249 -9.63 -21.32 -8.68
CA ALA A 249 -8.92 -20.06 -8.77
C ALA A 249 -8.16 -19.95 -10.10
N PHE A 250 -8.65 -19.07 -10.98
CA PHE A 250 -8.09 -18.82 -12.31
C PHE A 250 -7.31 -17.50 -12.36
N SER A 251 -6.87 -17.11 -13.56
CA SER A 251 -6.01 -15.92 -13.80
C SER A 251 -6.45 -14.64 -13.10
N GLN A 252 -7.74 -14.31 -13.11
CA GLN A 252 -8.27 -13.12 -12.42
C GLN A 252 -8.00 -13.16 -10.91
N VAL A 253 -8.25 -14.31 -10.27
CA VAL A 253 -8.01 -14.50 -8.83
C VAL A 253 -6.52 -14.35 -8.54
N TRP A 254 -5.66 -14.89 -9.40
CA TRP A 254 -4.21 -14.75 -9.22
C TRP A 254 -3.77 -13.29 -9.30
N ASP A 255 -4.35 -12.49 -10.20
CA ASP A 255 -4.08 -11.06 -10.29
C ASP A 255 -4.57 -10.30 -9.04
N ASP A 256 -5.76 -10.63 -8.54
CA ASP A 256 -6.35 -10.00 -7.36
C ASP A 256 -5.58 -10.34 -6.07
N MET A 257 -4.88 -11.49 -6.03
CA MET A 257 -4.03 -11.90 -4.91
C MET A 257 -2.72 -11.12 -4.81
N LEU A 258 -2.19 -10.56 -5.91
CA LEU A 258 -0.84 -10.00 -5.95
C LEU A 258 -0.64 -8.87 -4.95
N ALA A 259 -1.56 -7.89 -4.91
CA ALA A 259 -1.42 -6.73 -4.05
C ALA A 259 -1.63 -7.05 -2.56
N PRO A 260 -2.67 -7.82 -2.15
CA PRO A 260 -2.83 -8.25 -0.77
C PRO A 260 -1.65 -9.10 -0.26
N LEU A 261 -1.12 -10.02 -1.07
CA LEU A 261 0.06 -10.80 -0.69
C LEU A 261 1.31 -9.95 -0.51
N ALA A 262 1.50 -8.93 -1.36
CA ALA A 262 2.62 -8.00 -1.20
C ALA A 262 2.53 -7.23 0.12
N LEU A 263 1.33 -6.77 0.49
CA LEU A 263 1.10 -6.12 1.78
C LEU A 263 1.43 -7.05 2.97
N LEU A 264 1.08 -8.33 2.88
CA LEU A 264 1.44 -9.31 3.90
C LEU A 264 2.95 -9.59 3.93
N ALA A 265 3.61 -9.68 2.77
CA ALA A 265 5.05 -9.86 2.69
C ALA A 265 5.82 -8.64 3.25
N ASP A 266 5.32 -7.43 3.01
CA ASP A 266 5.82 -6.19 3.59
C ASP A 266 5.59 -6.12 5.11
N ALA A 267 4.43 -6.60 5.59
CA ALA A 267 4.13 -6.68 7.01
C ALA A 267 4.99 -7.73 7.71
N ALA A 268 5.29 -8.85 7.05
CA ALA A 268 6.14 -9.90 7.60
C ALA A 268 7.57 -9.45 7.89
N ARG A 269 8.05 -8.34 7.30
CA ARG A 269 9.35 -7.75 7.64
C ARG A 269 9.45 -7.22 9.08
N THR A 270 8.34 -7.09 9.79
CA THR A 270 8.35 -6.73 11.22
C THR A 270 8.50 -7.94 12.13
N LEU A 271 8.51 -9.16 11.58
CA LEU A 271 8.77 -10.37 12.35
C LEU A 271 10.21 -10.42 12.84
N PRO A 272 10.47 -11.06 13.99
CA PRO A 272 11.84 -11.22 14.49
C PRO A 272 12.66 -11.99 13.43
N PRO A 273 13.84 -11.45 13.03
CA PRO A 273 14.69 -12.17 12.10
C PRO A 273 15.23 -13.42 12.79
N ARG A 274 15.43 -14.49 12.00
CA ARG A 274 16.05 -15.72 12.47
C ARG A 274 17.39 -15.37 13.14
N PRO A 275 17.64 -15.83 14.38
CA PRO A 275 18.86 -15.51 15.10
C PRO A 275 20.07 -16.02 14.32
N SER A 276 20.76 -15.11 13.64
CA SER A 276 22.08 -15.39 13.07
C SER A 276 23.13 -15.28 14.17
N ALA A 277 24.21 -16.05 14.09
CA ALA A 277 25.30 -16.00 15.07
C ALA A 277 25.91 -14.59 15.24
N SER A 278 25.64 -13.65 14.33
CA SER A 278 26.10 -12.25 14.38
C SER A 278 25.22 -11.32 15.22
N ASN A 279 23.96 -11.68 15.51
CA ASN A 279 23.00 -10.85 16.26
C ASN A 279 22.75 -11.35 17.69
N ALA A 280 23.63 -12.21 18.23
CA ALA A 280 23.58 -12.57 19.64
C ALA A 280 23.76 -11.29 20.48
N LEU A 281 22.66 -10.81 21.07
CA LEU A 281 22.69 -9.71 22.02
C LEU A 281 23.62 -10.11 23.17
N ARG A 282 24.81 -9.52 23.17
CA ARG A 282 25.78 -9.67 24.25
C ARG A 282 25.21 -8.94 25.44
N MET A 283 24.55 -9.67 26.33
CA MET A 283 23.95 -9.11 27.55
C MET A 283 24.98 -8.36 28.41
N GLU A 284 26.26 -8.72 28.28
CA GLU A 284 27.43 -8.06 28.85
C GLU A 284 27.70 -6.65 28.29
N ASP A 285 27.27 -6.35 27.06
CA ASP A 285 27.40 -5.04 26.40
C ASP A 285 26.14 -4.16 26.59
N GLY A 286 25.07 -4.73 27.17
CA GLY A 286 23.77 -4.09 27.40
C GLY A 286 23.65 -3.32 28.72
N ASP A 287 24.77 -2.82 29.28
CA ASP A 287 24.72 -1.97 30.47
C ASP A 287 24.06 -0.62 30.10
N PRO A 288 22.91 -0.26 30.70
CA PRO A 288 22.24 1.02 30.42
C PRO A 288 23.08 2.23 30.83
N THR A 289 24.10 2.02 31.67
CA THR A 289 25.10 3.04 31.96
C THR A 289 26.23 2.94 30.96
N ARG A 290 26.21 3.82 29.95
CA ARG A 290 27.42 4.13 29.17
C ARG A 290 28.54 4.40 30.17
N PRO A 291 29.64 3.63 30.21
CA PRO A 291 30.71 3.90 31.15
C PRO A 291 31.19 5.33 30.91
N ALA A 292 31.09 6.17 31.93
CA ALA A 292 31.59 7.52 31.86
C ALA A 292 33.08 7.42 31.47
N PRO A 293 33.54 8.19 30.47
CA PRO A 293 34.97 8.22 30.17
C PRO A 293 35.69 8.57 31.48
N PRO A 294 36.81 7.89 31.80
CA PRO A 294 37.52 8.13 33.04
C PRO A 294 37.80 9.62 33.16
N THR A 295 37.51 10.20 34.32
CA THR A 295 37.77 11.62 34.62
C THR A 295 39.27 11.84 34.75
N GLY A 296 39.97 11.74 33.63
CA GLY A 296 41.36 12.13 33.44
C GLY A 296 41.43 13.26 32.42
N PRO A 297 42.52 14.05 32.41
CA PRO A 297 42.76 14.95 31.32
C PRO A 297 42.76 14.14 30.02
N VAL A 298 41.89 14.52 29.08
CA VAL A 298 41.90 13.96 27.72
C VAL A 298 43.20 14.44 27.08
N GLU A 299 44.28 13.67 27.23
CA GLU A 299 45.45 13.83 26.40
C GLU A 299 45.08 13.38 25.00
N LEU A 300 45.02 14.34 24.08
CA LEU A 300 44.84 14.12 22.66
C LEU A 300 46.13 13.52 22.06
N SER A 301 46.52 12.33 22.51
CA SER A 301 47.74 11.65 22.07
C SER A 301 47.38 10.42 21.24
N GLY A 302 47.47 10.60 19.91
CA GLY A 302 47.84 9.55 18.97
C GLY A 302 46.87 8.39 18.77
N LEU A 303 45.84 8.58 17.94
CA LEU A 303 45.32 7.48 17.13
C LEU A 303 46.21 7.33 15.88
N PRO A 304 46.64 6.11 15.49
CA PRO A 304 47.21 5.90 14.18
C PRO A 304 46.11 6.17 13.15
N ALA A 305 46.34 7.14 12.28
CA ALA A 305 45.46 7.41 11.15
C ALA A 305 45.35 6.13 10.30
N ILE A 306 44.23 5.44 10.40
CA ILE A 306 43.76 4.61 9.29
C ILE A 306 43.62 5.61 8.14
N ARG A 307 44.49 5.48 7.13
CA ARG A 307 44.39 6.20 5.86
C ARG A 307 43.04 5.87 5.22
N THR A 308 42.01 6.62 5.59
CA THR A 308 40.93 6.93 4.68
C THR A 308 41.53 7.93 3.70
N VAL A 309 41.59 7.54 2.42
CA VAL A 309 41.82 8.48 1.33
C VAL A 309 40.63 9.44 1.40
N THR A 310 40.83 10.55 2.08
CA THR A 310 39.87 11.64 2.13
C THR A 310 40.13 12.43 0.85
N ASP A 311 39.17 12.37 -0.08
CA ASP A 311 39.03 13.45 -1.04
C ASP A 311 39.03 14.76 -0.25
N HIS A 312 40.06 15.56 -0.47
CA HIS A 312 40.25 16.83 0.20
C HIS A 312 39.24 17.80 -0.40
N PHE A 313 38.01 17.80 0.12
CA PHE A 313 37.11 18.93 -0.10
C PHE A 313 37.72 20.14 0.62
N GLU A 314 38.45 20.96 -0.13
CA GLU A 314 38.82 22.31 0.30
C GLU A 314 37.52 23.08 0.53
N HIS A 315 37.06 23.14 1.78
CA HIS A 315 36.04 24.10 2.15
C HIS A 315 36.60 25.49 1.87
N PRO A 316 35.88 26.35 1.11
CA PRO A 316 36.35 27.70 0.85
C PRO A 316 36.59 28.40 2.20
N PRO A 317 37.64 29.23 2.31
CA PRO A 317 38.02 29.83 3.57
C PRO A 317 36.85 30.66 4.09
N VAL A 318 36.24 30.20 5.19
CA VAL A 318 35.20 30.94 5.91
C VAL A 318 35.85 32.18 6.51
N GLN A 319 35.81 33.31 5.79
CA GLN A 319 36.21 34.60 6.33
C GLN A 319 35.15 35.03 7.33
N ARG A 320 35.47 34.90 8.62
CA ARG A 320 34.64 35.50 9.68
C ARG A 320 34.82 37.01 9.59
N PRO A 321 33.74 37.81 9.54
CA PRO A 321 33.84 39.25 9.65
C PRO A 321 34.65 39.63 10.89
N GLU A 322 35.65 40.50 10.72
CA GLU A 322 36.55 40.95 11.81
C GLU A 322 35.77 41.68 12.92
N GLU A 323 34.64 42.27 12.56
CA GLU A 323 33.77 43.03 13.45
C GLU A 323 32.60 42.13 13.92
N PRO A 324 32.46 41.90 15.24
CA PRO A 324 31.39 41.09 15.78
C PRO A 324 30.03 41.71 15.44
N ILE A 325 29.14 40.92 14.83
CA ILE A 325 27.75 41.35 14.60
C ILE A 325 27.10 41.53 15.98
N VAL A 326 26.65 42.75 16.26
CA VAL A 326 25.95 43.07 17.52
C VAL A 326 24.55 42.47 17.45
N LEU A 327 24.30 41.47 18.29
CA LEU A 327 22.98 40.86 18.42
C LEU A 327 22.07 41.75 19.28
N PRO A 328 20.80 41.90 18.92
CA PRO A 328 19.84 42.64 19.75
C PRO A 328 19.74 41.96 21.12
N THR A 329 19.92 42.74 22.18
CA THR A 329 19.81 42.27 23.56
C THR A 329 18.67 43.00 24.24
N ARG A 330 17.88 42.30 25.06
CA ARG A 330 16.76 42.89 25.82
C ARG A 330 17.17 43.96 26.83
N ALA A 331 18.47 44.14 27.07
CA ALA A 331 19.01 45.11 28.00
C ALA A 331 19.10 46.53 27.41
N ILE A 332 19.03 46.66 26.08
CA ILE A 332 19.16 47.93 25.38
C ILE A 332 17.99 48.01 24.40
N ASP A 333 17.14 49.00 24.59
CA ASP A 333 16.08 49.30 23.65
C ASP A 333 16.69 50.00 22.43
N ASP A 334 16.62 49.35 21.26
CA ASP A 334 17.26 49.78 20.03
C ASP A 334 16.23 49.66 18.89
N SER A 335 15.51 50.76 18.64
CA SER A 335 14.48 50.85 17.61
C SER A 335 15.13 51.07 16.24
N ARG A 336 15.45 49.99 15.52
CA ARG A 336 15.91 50.06 14.12
C ARG A 336 14.73 50.10 13.14
N GLY A 337 13.96 51.19 13.16
CA GLY A 337 12.86 51.45 12.23
C GLY A 337 12.33 52.87 12.32
N ASP A 338 11.84 53.41 11.20
CA ASP A 338 11.13 54.69 11.15
C ASP A 338 9.67 54.45 11.53
N PHE A 339 9.33 54.63 12.81
CA PHE A 339 7.95 54.59 13.26
C PHE A 339 7.34 55.96 13.01
N ASN A 340 6.57 56.09 11.92
CA ASN A 340 5.72 57.25 11.72
C ASN A 340 4.53 57.15 12.69
N GLU A 341 4.46 58.08 13.65
CA GLU A 341 3.34 58.21 14.60
C GLU A 341 1.96 58.42 13.93
N GLU A 342 1.94 58.75 12.63
CA GLU A 342 0.72 58.90 11.83
C GLU A 342 0.18 57.57 11.26
N ASP A 343 0.94 56.47 11.32
CA ASP A 343 0.50 55.17 10.83
C ASP A 343 -0.30 54.43 11.91
N THR A 344 -1.58 54.79 12.01
CA THR A 344 -2.60 54.20 12.91
C THR A 344 -2.88 52.70 12.69
N THR A 345 -2.09 52.02 11.87
CA THR A 345 -2.16 50.57 11.65
C THR A 345 -1.17 49.77 12.48
N ALA A 346 -0.35 50.42 13.31
CA ALA A 346 0.36 49.77 14.41
C ALA A 346 -0.65 49.32 15.47
N HIS A 347 -1.26 48.16 15.23
CA HIS A 347 -2.10 47.49 16.21
C HIS A 347 -1.27 47.29 17.48
N ASP A 348 -1.78 47.70 18.63
CA ASP A 348 -1.21 47.33 19.94
C ASP A 348 -1.21 45.79 20.03
N ILE A 349 -0.08 45.17 19.68
CA ILE A 349 0.10 43.73 19.76
C ILE A 349 0.24 43.40 21.25
N GLY A 350 -0.89 43.05 21.88
CA GLY A 350 -0.95 42.68 23.29
C GLY A 350 -2.21 43.11 24.04
N ALA A 351 -3.11 43.87 23.42
CA ALA A 351 -4.40 44.23 24.00
C ALA A 351 -5.53 43.23 23.65
N ASP A 352 -5.24 41.93 23.73
CA ASP A 352 -6.32 40.94 23.83
C ASP A 352 -6.83 41.07 25.27
N ASP A 353 -8.02 41.66 25.45
CA ASP A 353 -8.70 41.73 26.74
C ASP A 353 -9.14 40.32 27.14
N VAL A 354 -8.18 39.51 27.60
CA VAL A 354 -8.43 38.24 28.26
C VAL A 354 -8.71 38.50 29.73
N ASP A 355 -9.95 38.21 30.13
CA ASP A 355 -10.36 38.23 31.54
C ASP A 355 -9.41 37.38 32.40
N ALA A 356 -9.14 37.86 33.62
CA ALA A 356 -8.30 37.17 34.57
C ALA A 356 -8.88 35.77 34.88
N ILE A 357 -8.06 34.73 34.75
CA ILE A 357 -8.42 33.36 35.13
C ILE A 357 -8.83 33.34 36.61
N GLY A 358 -10.13 33.24 36.87
CA GLY A 358 -10.69 33.13 38.22
C GLY A 358 -11.94 33.97 38.48
N ASP A 359 -12.21 35.00 37.67
CA ASP A 359 -13.42 35.82 37.80
C ASP A 359 -14.56 35.27 36.92
N ASN A 360 -15.25 34.24 37.42
CA ASN A 360 -16.44 33.71 36.77
C ASN A 360 -17.60 34.70 36.97
N THR A 361 -17.80 35.61 36.02
CA THR A 361 -19.06 36.35 35.90
C THR A 361 -20.19 35.37 35.54
N PRO A 362 -21.32 35.32 36.26
CA PRO A 362 -22.32 34.25 36.13
C PRO A 362 -23.18 34.32 34.86
N ASP A 363 -22.92 35.25 33.94
CA ASP A 363 -23.61 35.33 32.65
C ASP A 363 -22.73 34.71 31.56
N SER A 364 -22.75 33.38 31.48
CA SER A 364 -22.41 32.68 30.23
C SER A 364 -23.67 32.09 29.62
N PRO A 365 -23.94 32.33 28.32
CA PRO A 365 -25.10 31.77 27.63
C PRO A 365 -25.08 30.24 27.69
N GLN A 366 -26.28 29.65 27.67
CA GLN A 366 -26.54 28.22 27.77
C GLN A 366 -25.59 27.38 26.89
N LYS A 367 -25.05 26.30 27.48
CA LYS A 367 -24.18 25.32 26.82
C LYS A 367 -24.81 24.81 25.53
N ASN A 368 -24.17 25.11 24.40
CA ASN A 368 -24.47 24.49 23.12
C ASN A 368 -23.96 23.04 23.12
N ALA A 369 -24.79 22.11 22.63
CA ALA A 369 -24.49 20.68 22.63
C ALA A 369 -23.29 20.26 21.74
N ASN A 370 -22.73 21.19 20.96
CA ASN A 370 -21.60 20.96 20.06
C ASN A 370 -20.28 21.56 20.56
N ASP A 371 -20.20 21.98 21.83
CA ASP A 371 -18.94 22.45 22.40
C ASP A 371 -17.97 21.27 22.62
N VAL A 372 -16.80 21.33 21.98
CA VAL A 372 -15.73 20.31 22.05
C VAL A 372 -15.01 20.34 23.41
N ARG A 373 -15.28 21.35 24.25
CA ARG A 373 -14.70 21.47 25.60
C ARG A 373 -15.44 20.59 26.61
N ILE A 374 -14.95 19.37 26.79
CA ILE A 374 -15.38 18.48 27.87
C ILE A 374 -14.80 18.99 29.19
N THR A 375 -15.63 19.66 30.00
CA THR A 375 -15.31 19.98 31.40
C THR A 375 -15.65 18.78 32.28
N ARG A 376 -14.64 18.20 32.93
CA ARG A 376 -14.80 17.03 33.80
C ARG A 376 -15.63 17.43 35.04
N GLN A 377 -16.83 16.87 35.19
CA GLN A 377 -17.66 17.09 36.39
C GLN A 377 -17.01 16.35 37.57
N GLN A 378 -16.26 17.05 38.41
CA GLN A 378 -15.82 16.54 39.72
C GLN A 378 -17.02 16.61 40.68
N GLY A 379 -17.91 15.62 40.61
CA GLY A 379 -19.11 15.63 41.46
C GLY A 379 -19.81 14.28 41.67
N THR A 380 -19.34 13.20 41.06
CA THR A 380 -19.85 11.85 41.32
C THR A 380 -18.74 11.01 41.93
N ASP A 381 -18.98 10.53 43.15
CA ASP A 381 -18.11 9.63 43.89
C ASP A 381 -17.63 8.49 43.00
N ALA A 382 -16.32 8.26 42.98
CA ALA A 382 -15.72 7.22 42.17
C ALA A 382 -16.13 5.85 42.74
N SER A 383 -17.01 5.14 42.05
CA SER A 383 -17.53 3.80 42.43
C SER A 383 -16.47 2.69 42.47
N ILE A 384 -15.18 3.04 42.28
CA ILE A 384 -14.04 2.12 42.33
C ILE A 384 -13.61 1.78 43.77
N PHE A 385 -14.11 2.52 44.77
CA PHE A 385 -13.82 2.28 46.19
C PHE A 385 -15.04 1.79 46.98
N GLU A 386 -16.09 1.33 46.32
CA GLU A 386 -17.21 0.69 47.00
C GLU A 386 -16.81 -0.74 47.39
N ASP A 387 -16.37 -0.91 48.64
CA ASP A 387 -16.20 -2.21 49.27
C ASP A 387 -17.57 -2.90 49.36
N TYR A 388 -17.70 -4.08 48.75
CA TYR A 388 -18.85 -4.95 48.97
C TYR A 388 -18.81 -5.50 50.40
N SER A 389 -19.80 -5.14 51.21
CA SER A 389 -19.98 -5.70 52.55
C SER A 389 -20.48 -7.16 52.47
N GLU A 390 -19.67 -8.08 53.00
CA GLU A 390 -19.83 -9.52 53.34
C GLU A 390 -20.88 -10.38 52.61
#